data_AF-A0A969EM80-F1
#
_entry.id   AF-A0A969EM80-F1
#
_cell.length_a   1.000
_cell.length_b   1.000
_cell.length_c   1.000
_cell.angle_alpha   90.00
_cell.angle_beta   90.00
_cell.angle_gamma   90.00
#
_symmetry.space_group_name_H-M   'P 1'
#
loop_
_entity.id
_entity.type
_entity.pdbx_description
1 polymer ?
#
loop_
_entity_poly.entity_id
_entity_poly.type
_entity_poly.pdbx_seq_one_letter_code
_entity_poly.pdbx_strand_id
1 'polypeptide(L)'
;MKFLTRSLFARLVSYFLLTALVATTVLPFLTFTYARNAMEQLVLERLSAAVSLKEGVINRWVADRQQDIFLLSELPELVTSVEVLAQTTDQDLENREAYTFLSSYFQSVIARKNDFAEIFILADVGGEILLSTEPEREGEFRVTDSYFTQGRLGAYVQNIYTSPHHW
;
A
#
# COMPACT_ATOMS: atom_id res chain seq x y z
N MET A 1 66.52 -14.09 -7.27
CA MET A 1 66.26 -13.83 -8.71
C MET A 1 67.56 -13.60 -9.53
N LYS A 2 68.58 -14.49 -9.45
CA LYS A 2 69.84 -14.35 -10.24
C LYS A 2 70.17 -15.57 -11.12
N PHE A 3 69.39 -16.65 -11.07
CA PHE A 3 69.60 -17.85 -11.90
C PHE A 3 68.83 -17.84 -13.23
N LEU A 4 67.79 -17.01 -13.36
CA LEU A 4 66.95 -16.91 -14.58
C LEU A 4 67.60 -16.17 -15.75
N THR A 5 68.67 -15.40 -15.52
CA THR A 5 69.26 -14.51 -16.54
C THR A 5 70.46 -15.10 -17.26
N ARG A 6 70.94 -16.31 -16.89
CA ARG A 6 72.16 -16.91 -17.45
C ARG A 6 71.94 -18.01 -18.49
N SER A 7 70.72 -18.55 -18.62
CA SER A 7 70.41 -19.64 -19.57
C SER A 7 69.33 -19.20 -20.57
N LEU A 8 69.62 -19.34 -21.87
CA LEU A 8 68.67 -19.04 -22.96
C LEU A 8 67.37 -19.84 -22.81
N PHE A 9 67.47 -21.08 -22.35
CA PHE A 9 66.31 -21.96 -22.10
C PHE A 9 65.41 -21.44 -20.97
N ALA A 10 66.00 -20.99 -19.86
CA ALA A 10 65.25 -20.45 -18.72
C ALA A 10 64.49 -19.15 -19.09
N ARG A 11 65.10 -18.32 -19.94
CA ARG A 11 64.47 -17.10 -20.45
C ARG A 11 63.28 -17.42 -21.36
N LEU A 12 63.41 -18.41 -22.25
CA LEU A 12 62.33 -18.84 -23.13
C LEU A 12 61.14 -19.44 -22.36
N VAL A 13 61.41 -20.34 -21.40
CA VAL A 13 60.39 -20.95 -20.54
C VAL A 13 59.70 -19.90 -19.66
N SER A 14 60.45 -18.93 -19.13
CA SER A 14 59.86 -17.84 -18.34
C SER A 14 58.89 -16.99 -19.15
N TYR A 15 59.21 -16.66 -20.41
CA TYR A 15 58.28 -15.90 -21.25
C TYR A 15 57.03 -16.72 -21.57
N PHE A 16 57.19 -18.01 -21.85
CA PHE A 16 56.06 -18.91 -22.08
C PHE A 16 55.15 -19.06 -20.86
N LEU A 17 55.73 -19.20 -19.66
CA LEU A 17 54.95 -19.26 -18.41
C LEU A 17 54.23 -17.94 -18.12
N LEU A 18 54.88 -16.80 -18.40
CA LEU A 18 54.29 -15.49 -18.17
C LEU A 18 53.11 -15.26 -19.12
N THR A 19 53.23 -15.60 -20.40
CA THR A 19 52.11 -15.50 -21.35
C THR A 19 50.98 -16.44 -21.00
N ALA A 20 51.28 -17.68 -20.59
CA ALA A 20 50.27 -18.63 -20.11
C ALA A 20 49.55 -18.11 -18.85
N LEU A 21 50.28 -17.55 -17.89
CA LEU A 21 49.71 -16.96 -16.67
C LEU A 21 48.81 -15.77 -16.98
N VAL A 22 49.21 -14.89 -17.89
CA VAL A 22 48.38 -13.75 -18.31
C VAL A 22 47.09 -14.26 -18.96
N ALA A 23 47.18 -15.22 -19.87
CA ALA A 23 46.02 -15.79 -20.54
C ALA A 23 45.05 -16.47 -19.56
N THR A 24 45.56 -17.22 -18.58
CA THR A 24 44.73 -17.95 -17.60
C THR A 24 44.19 -17.07 -16.46
N THR A 25 44.66 -15.83 -16.32
CA THR A 25 44.17 -14.91 -15.26
C THR A 25 43.22 -13.86 -15.82
N VAL A 26 43.54 -13.26 -16.96
CA VAL A 26 42.75 -12.16 -17.53
C VAL A 26 41.35 -12.64 -17.92
N LEU A 27 41.24 -13.77 -18.60
CA LEU A 27 39.95 -14.26 -19.09
C LEU A 27 39.00 -14.65 -17.94
N PRO A 28 39.42 -15.44 -16.92
CA PRO A 28 38.55 -15.72 -15.78
C PRO A 28 38.21 -14.47 -14.97
N PHE A 29 39.15 -13.53 -14.82
CA PHE A 29 38.89 -12.28 -14.10
C PHE A 29 37.78 -11.46 -14.79
N LEU A 30 37.89 -11.26 -16.11
CA LEU A 30 36.87 -10.56 -16.88
C LEU A 30 35.52 -11.30 -16.77
N THR A 31 35.49 -12.60 -17.05
CA THR A 31 34.27 -13.40 -16.95
C THR A 31 33.63 -13.33 -15.56
N PHE A 32 34.44 -13.37 -14.49
CA PHE A 32 33.94 -13.25 -13.12
C PHE A 32 33.30 -11.87 -12.88
N THR A 33 33.94 -10.79 -13.32
CA THR A 33 33.37 -9.43 -13.18
C THR A 33 32.09 -9.25 -13.97
N TYR A 34 32.04 -9.76 -15.21
CA TYR A 34 30.82 -9.73 -16.03
C TYR A 34 29.69 -10.56 -15.43
N ALA A 35 29.98 -11.79 -14.99
CA ALA A 35 28.99 -12.66 -14.37
C ALA A 35 28.43 -12.05 -13.08
N ARG A 36 29.31 -11.46 -12.26
CA ARG A 36 28.90 -10.76 -11.03
C ARG A 36 27.97 -9.59 -11.33
N ASN A 37 28.36 -8.70 -12.24
CA ASN A 37 27.55 -7.54 -12.60
C ASN A 37 26.21 -7.95 -13.23
N ALA A 38 26.22 -8.96 -14.11
CA ALA A 38 24.99 -9.49 -14.70
C ALA A 38 24.05 -10.10 -13.65
N MET A 39 24.60 -10.78 -12.64
CA MET A 39 23.80 -11.35 -11.56
C MET A 39 23.24 -10.28 -10.63
N GLU A 40 24.03 -9.26 -10.27
CA GLU A 40 23.55 -8.10 -9.50
C GLU A 40 22.41 -7.40 -10.24
N GLN A 41 22.58 -7.14 -11.54
CA GLN A 41 21.56 -6.53 -12.39
C GLN A 41 20.27 -7.38 -12.44
N LEU A 42 20.39 -8.69 -12.63
CA LEU A 42 19.24 -9.60 -12.66
C LEU A 42 18.47 -9.63 -11.33
N VAL A 43 19.17 -9.57 -10.20
CA VAL A 43 18.54 -9.47 -8.88
C VAL A 43 17.78 -8.16 -8.73
N LEU A 44 18.37 -7.03 -9.14
CA LEU A 44 17.74 -5.71 -9.09
C LEU A 44 16.52 -5.63 -10.01
N GLU A 45 16.61 -6.15 -11.23
CA GLU A 45 15.50 -6.20 -12.18
C GLU A 45 14.34 -7.05 -11.62
N ARG A 46 14.64 -8.20 -11.03
CA ARG A 46 13.63 -9.05 -10.39
C ARG A 46 12.96 -8.36 -9.20
N LEU A 47 13.74 -7.66 -8.37
CA LEU A 47 13.19 -6.91 -7.24
C LEU A 47 12.31 -5.76 -7.72
N SER A 48 12.77 -5.00 -8.73
CA SER A 48 12.00 -3.92 -9.32
C SER A 48 10.68 -4.42 -9.91
N ALA A 49 10.71 -5.51 -10.67
CA ALA A 49 9.49 -6.12 -11.22
C ALA A 49 8.52 -6.56 -10.12
N ALA A 50 9.03 -7.15 -9.03
CA ALA A 50 8.20 -7.55 -7.89
C ALA A 50 7.60 -6.33 -7.15
N VAL A 51 8.37 -5.24 -7.00
CA VAL A 51 7.89 -3.99 -6.40
C VAL A 51 6.81 -3.37 -7.27
N SER A 52 7.02 -3.22 -8.57
CA SER A 52 6.03 -2.66 -9.49
C SER A 52 4.74 -3.50 -9.54
N LEU A 53 4.86 -4.83 -9.47
CA LEU A 53 3.68 -5.70 -9.38
C LEU A 53 2.89 -5.44 -8.10
N LYS A 54 3.57 -5.38 -6.94
CA LYS A 54 2.93 -5.13 -5.64
C LYS A 54 2.31 -3.76 -5.55
N GLU A 55 3.01 -2.73 -6.03
CA GLU A 55 2.48 -1.36 -6.13
C GLU A 55 1.19 -1.35 -6.98
N GLY A 56 1.20 -2.01 -8.13
CA GLY A 56 0.01 -2.13 -8.97
C GLY A 56 -1.16 -2.83 -8.28
N VAL A 57 -0.89 -3.83 -7.43
CA VAL A 57 -1.94 -4.50 -6.63
C VAL A 57 -2.51 -3.55 -5.58
N ILE A 58 -1.66 -2.83 -4.84
CA ILE A 58 -2.10 -1.87 -3.82
C ILE A 58 -2.92 -0.75 -4.45
N ASN A 59 -2.44 -0.16 -5.55
CA ASN A 59 -3.12 0.93 -6.23
C ASN A 59 -4.50 0.51 -6.76
N ARG A 60 -4.61 -0.70 -7.33
CA ARG A 60 -5.91 -1.24 -7.75
C ARG A 60 -6.82 -1.49 -6.56
N TRP A 61 -6.30 -2.10 -5.50
CA TRP A 61 -7.08 -2.34 -4.29
C TRP A 61 -7.63 -1.04 -3.70
N VAL A 62 -6.83 0.03 -3.61
CA VAL A 62 -7.28 1.36 -3.15
C VAL A 62 -8.35 1.93 -4.08
N ALA A 63 -8.14 1.88 -5.39
CA ALA A 63 -9.10 2.40 -6.37
C ALA A 63 -10.45 1.66 -6.30
N ASP A 64 -10.43 0.33 -6.15
CA ASP A 64 -11.64 -0.47 -5.98
C ASP A 64 -12.39 -0.10 -4.69
N ARG A 65 -11.67 0.16 -3.59
CA ARG A 65 -12.28 0.64 -2.32
C ARG A 65 -12.89 2.03 -2.46
N GLN A 66 -12.22 2.94 -3.16
CA GLN A 66 -12.79 4.27 -3.43
C GLN A 66 -14.07 4.18 -4.25
N GLN A 67 -14.10 3.32 -5.27
CA GLN A 67 -15.28 3.10 -6.09
C GLN A 67 -16.43 2.50 -5.27
N ASP A 68 -16.14 1.54 -4.38
CA ASP A 68 -17.14 0.95 -3.49
C ASP A 68 -17.79 2.02 -2.59
N ILE A 69 -16.99 2.90 -1.98
CA ILE A 69 -17.51 4.01 -1.15
C ILE A 69 -18.31 5.01 -1.98
N PHE A 70 -17.84 5.34 -3.18
CA PHE A 70 -18.55 6.23 -4.10
C PHE A 70 -19.93 5.67 -4.45
N LEU A 71 -20.01 4.38 -4.81
CA LEU A 71 -21.27 3.71 -5.11
C LEU A 71 -22.23 3.70 -3.92
N LEU A 72 -21.72 3.51 -2.70
CA LEU A 72 -22.53 3.61 -1.48
C LEU A 72 -23.06 5.04 -1.28
N SER A 73 -22.23 6.07 -1.50
CA SER A 73 -22.64 7.46 -1.33
C SER A 73 -23.67 7.95 -2.35
N GLU A 74 -23.81 7.28 -3.49
CA GLU A 74 -24.79 7.62 -4.53
C GLU A 74 -26.15 6.94 -4.36
N LEU A 75 -26.31 6.01 -3.41
CA LEU A 75 -27.59 5.32 -3.20
C LEU A 75 -28.62 6.29 -2.61
N PRO A 76 -29.73 6.60 -3.32
CA PRO A 76 -30.68 7.62 -2.88
C PRO A 76 -31.30 7.32 -1.51
N GLU A 77 -31.52 6.05 -1.20
CA GLU A 77 -32.05 5.59 0.08
C GLU A 77 -31.08 5.89 1.23
N LEU A 78 -29.77 5.66 1.03
CA LEU A 78 -28.76 6.01 2.02
C LEU A 78 -28.64 7.52 2.22
N VAL A 79 -28.64 8.29 1.13
CA VAL A 79 -28.58 9.77 1.20
C VAL A 79 -29.75 10.31 1.99
N THR A 80 -30.97 9.84 1.71
CA THR A 80 -32.18 10.29 2.41
C THR A 80 -32.12 9.94 3.90
N SER A 81 -31.73 8.71 4.25
CA SER A 81 -31.60 8.32 5.66
C SER A 81 -30.49 9.08 6.39
N VAL A 82 -29.38 9.39 5.72
CA VAL A 82 -28.30 10.21 6.27
C VAL A 82 -28.77 11.65 6.52
N GLU A 83 -29.53 12.24 5.59
CA GLU A 83 -30.10 13.58 5.76
C GLU A 83 -31.07 13.64 6.95
N VAL A 84 -31.93 12.64 7.11
CA VAL A 84 -32.81 12.50 8.29
C VAL A 84 -31.97 12.43 9.56
N LEU A 85 -30.97 11.55 9.60
CA LEU A 85 -30.11 11.36 10.78
C LEU A 85 -29.36 12.65 11.15
N ALA A 86 -28.96 13.47 10.17
CA ALA A 86 -28.24 14.72 10.40
C ALA A 86 -29.15 15.90 10.83
N GLN A 87 -30.44 15.88 10.51
CA GLN A 87 -31.36 17.02 10.72
C GLN A 87 -32.33 16.83 11.88
N THR A 88 -32.54 15.60 12.33
CA THR A 88 -33.52 15.24 13.37
C THR A 88 -32.83 14.79 14.66
N THR A 89 -33.58 14.67 15.75
CA THR A 89 -33.06 14.17 17.03
C THR A 89 -33.52 12.73 17.25
N ASP A 90 -32.78 11.96 18.03
CA ASP A 90 -33.08 10.55 18.39
C ASP A 90 -34.48 10.32 19.00
N GLN A 91 -35.15 11.39 19.44
CA GLN A 91 -36.52 11.35 19.94
C GLN A 91 -37.55 11.17 18.81
N ASP A 92 -37.21 11.61 17.60
CA ASP A 92 -38.06 11.51 16.43
C ASP A 92 -38.17 10.05 15.97
N LEU A 93 -39.36 9.65 15.51
CA LEU A 93 -39.56 8.30 14.99
C LEU A 93 -38.74 8.08 13.71
N GLU A 94 -38.71 9.10 12.84
CA GLU A 94 -38.00 9.08 11.56
C GLU A 94 -36.49 8.89 11.74
N ASN A 95 -35.91 9.54 12.76
CA ASN A 95 -34.50 9.38 13.12
C ASN A 95 -34.17 7.92 13.46
N ARG A 96 -34.98 7.30 14.33
CA ARG A 96 -34.76 5.91 14.77
C ARG A 96 -34.94 4.90 13.64
N GLU A 97 -35.87 5.14 12.73
CA GLU A 97 -36.05 4.31 11.54
C GLU A 97 -34.85 4.45 10.60
N ALA A 98 -34.37 5.67 10.34
CA ALA A 98 -33.18 5.93 9.54
C ALA A 98 -31.92 5.29 10.16
N TYR A 99 -31.72 5.44 11.47
CA TYR A 99 -30.62 4.82 12.21
C TYR A 99 -30.66 3.29 12.08
N THR A 100 -31.82 2.68 12.33
CA THR A 100 -31.98 1.21 12.26
C THR A 100 -31.69 0.69 10.86
N PHE A 101 -32.22 1.38 9.83
CA PHE A 101 -31.97 1.05 8.44
C PHE A 101 -30.48 1.11 8.11
N LEU A 102 -29.83 2.26 8.35
CA LEU A 102 -28.41 2.49 8.06
C LEU A 102 -27.50 1.50 8.80
N SER A 103 -27.74 1.29 10.10
CA SER A 103 -26.98 0.35 10.92
C SER A 103 -27.08 -1.08 10.38
N SER A 104 -28.31 -1.54 10.08
CA SER A 104 -28.52 -2.88 9.51
C SER A 104 -27.88 -3.06 8.13
N TYR A 105 -27.92 -2.00 7.32
CA TYR A 105 -27.36 -1.98 5.98
C TYR A 105 -25.83 -2.04 6.04
N PHE A 106 -25.17 -1.17 6.81
CA PHE A 106 -23.70 -1.18 6.93
C PHE A 106 -23.17 -2.44 7.59
N GLN A 107 -23.87 -2.97 8.62
CA GLN A 107 -23.50 -4.26 9.20
C GLN A 107 -23.57 -5.38 8.17
N SER A 108 -24.57 -5.35 7.28
CA SER A 108 -24.70 -6.30 6.17
C SER A 108 -23.60 -6.13 5.12
N VAL A 109 -23.14 -4.89 4.87
CA VAL A 109 -22.02 -4.62 3.97
C VAL A 109 -20.73 -5.21 4.53
N ILE A 110 -20.38 -4.92 5.78
CA ILE A 110 -19.16 -5.46 6.42
C ILE A 110 -19.22 -6.99 6.49
N ALA A 111 -20.37 -7.57 6.83
CA ALA A 111 -20.51 -9.03 6.92
C ALA A 111 -20.34 -9.74 5.57
N ARG A 112 -20.64 -9.07 4.44
CA ARG A 112 -20.51 -9.65 3.09
C ARG A 112 -19.17 -9.31 2.43
N LYS A 113 -18.64 -8.12 2.70
CA LYS A 113 -17.36 -7.63 2.20
C LYS A 113 -16.42 -7.45 3.40
N ASN A 114 -15.56 -8.44 3.64
CA ASN A 114 -14.53 -8.40 4.68
C ASN A 114 -13.36 -7.44 4.35
N ASP A 115 -13.65 -6.36 3.62
CA ASP A 115 -12.68 -5.39 3.11
C ASP A 115 -12.67 -4.10 3.94
N PHE A 116 -13.70 -3.87 4.75
CA PHE A 116 -13.83 -2.72 5.65
C PHE A 116 -13.85 -3.20 7.09
N ALA A 117 -13.02 -2.58 7.94
CA ALA A 117 -13.05 -2.81 9.37
C ALA A 117 -14.25 -2.12 10.03
N GLU A 118 -14.58 -0.92 9.56
CA GLU A 118 -15.65 -0.09 10.09
C GLU A 118 -16.22 0.80 8.96
N ILE A 119 -17.51 1.09 9.03
CA ILE A 119 -18.20 2.10 8.23
C ILE A 119 -18.91 3.05 9.19
N PHE A 120 -18.73 4.35 9.01
CA PHE A 120 -19.34 5.36 9.86
C PHE A 120 -19.72 6.62 9.07
N ILE A 121 -20.68 7.38 9.61
CA ILE A 121 -21.17 8.65 9.07
C ILE A 121 -20.71 9.77 10.00
N LEU A 122 -20.16 10.82 9.41
CA LEU A 122 -19.75 12.02 10.12
C LEU A 122 -20.74 13.16 9.88
N ALA A 123 -21.05 13.92 10.93
CA ALA A 123 -21.72 15.20 10.80
C ALA A 123 -20.84 16.20 10.03
N ASP A 124 -21.42 16.97 9.10
CA ASP A 124 -20.68 17.98 8.32
C ASP A 124 -20.03 19.04 9.22
N VAL A 125 -20.72 19.42 10.30
CA VAL A 125 -20.22 20.35 11.30
C VAL A 125 -19.60 19.58 12.46
N GLY A 126 -18.34 19.86 12.77
CA GLY A 126 -17.64 19.26 13.91
C GLY A 126 -17.15 17.83 13.69
N GLY A 127 -17.58 17.13 12.64
CA GLY A 127 -17.08 15.77 12.36
C GLY A 127 -17.41 14.79 13.47
N GLU A 128 -18.58 14.94 14.10
CA GLU A 128 -19.11 13.99 15.07
C GLU A 128 -19.51 12.69 14.36
N ILE A 129 -19.19 11.54 14.94
CA ILE A 129 -19.65 10.24 14.45
C ILE A 129 -21.12 10.06 14.82
N LEU A 130 -22.02 10.23 13.83
CA LEU A 130 -23.47 10.09 14.01
C LEU A 130 -23.93 8.64 14.04
N LEU A 131 -23.24 7.78 13.30
CA LEU A 131 -23.53 6.35 13.24
C LEU A 131 -22.24 5.61 12.90
N SER A 132 -22.02 4.48 13.55
CA SER A 132 -20.92 3.56 13.22
C SER A 132 -21.37 2.11 13.30
N THR A 133 -20.73 1.25 12.50
CA THR A 133 -20.77 -0.21 12.70
C THR A 133 -20.07 -0.65 13.98
N GLU A 134 -19.31 0.24 14.62
CA GLU A 134 -18.79 0.11 15.97
C GLU A 134 -19.50 1.14 16.89
N PRO A 135 -20.62 0.75 17.52
CA PRO A 135 -21.46 1.71 18.27
C PRO A 135 -20.73 2.42 19.43
N GLU A 136 -19.64 1.83 19.94
CA GLU A 136 -18.82 2.41 21.00
C GLU A 136 -18.15 3.74 20.59
N ARG A 137 -18.09 4.03 19.28
CA ARG A 137 -17.44 5.22 18.71
C ARG A 137 -18.42 6.33 18.34
N GLU A 138 -19.72 6.09 18.43
CA GLU A 138 -20.72 7.11 18.16
C GLU A 138 -20.60 8.27 19.18
N GLY A 139 -20.69 9.51 18.70
CA GLY A 139 -20.48 10.73 19.48
C GLY A 139 -19.02 11.21 19.59
N GLU A 140 -18.04 10.46 19.05
CA GLU A 140 -16.65 10.95 18.98
C GLU A 140 -16.47 12.00 17.87
N PHE A 141 -15.54 12.94 18.07
CA PHE A 141 -15.27 14.03 17.13
C PHE A 141 -13.98 13.83 16.35
N ARG A 142 -14.04 13.96 15.02
CA ARG A 142 -12.94 13.72 14.06
C ARG A 142 -12.51 14.97 13.30
N VAL A 143 -12.67 16.15 13.91
CA VAL A 143 -12.43 17.48 13.30
C VAL A 143 -11.05 17.61 12.64
N THR A 144 -10.01 17.03 13.24
CA THR A 144 -8.62 17.20 12.80
C THR A 144 -8.15 16.13 11.83
N ASP A 145 -8.93 15.07 11.61
CA ASP A 145 -8.52 13.96 10.79
C ASP A 145 -8.56 14.33 9.29
N SER A 146 -7.55 13.90 8.54
CA SER A 146 -7.44 14.24 7.12
C SER A 146 -8.59 13.65 6.31
N TYR A 147 -9.08 12.46 6.66
CA TYR A 147 -10.26 11.87 6.00
C TYR A 147 -11.53 12.71 6.17
N PHE A 148 -11.67 13.44 7.28
CA PHE A 148 -12.79 14.37 7.47
C PHE A 148 -12.55 15.67 6.69
N THR A 149 -11.43 16.33 6.94
CA THR A 149 -11.15 17.65 6.34
C THR A 149 -11.06 17.63 4.81
N GLN A 150 -10.44 16.59 4.24
CA GLN A 150 -10.35 16.42 2.78
C GLN A 150 -11.58 15.72 2.20
N GLY A 151 -12.19 14.79 2.95
CA GLY A 151 -13.39 14.06 2.50
C GLY A 151 -14.57 14.96 2.16
N ARG A 152 -14.68 16.12 2.83
CA ARG A 152 -15.69 17.16 2.52
C ARG A 152 -15.52 17.80 1.14
N LEU A 153 -14.33 17.75 0.55
CA LEU A 153 -14.04 18.27 -0.80
C LEU A 153 -14.26 17.22 -1.89
N GLY A 154 -14.28 15.95 -1.52
CA GLY A 154 -14.43 14.81 -2.42
C GLY A 154 -13.84 13.52 -1.82
N ALA A 155 -13.99 12.40 -2.52
CA ALA A 155 -13.46 11.12 -2.08
C ALA A 155 -11.95 11.21 -1.81
N TYR A 156 -11.56 10.88 -0.57
CA TYR A 156 -10.18 11.03 -0.10
C TYR A 156 -9.71 9.77 0.62
N VAL A 157 -8.46 9.37 0.36
CA VAL A 157 -7.79 8.28 1.06
C VAL A 157 -6.66 8.87 1.89
N GLN A 158 -6.79 8.78 3.19
CA GLN A 158 -5.74 9.17 4.12
C GLN A 158 -4.59 8.15 4.08
N ASN A 159 -3.36 8.63 4.24
CA ASN A 159 -2.20 7.74 4.41
C ASN A 159 -2.32 6.93 5.71
N ILE A 160 -1.51 5.89 5.85
CA ILE A 160 -1.51 4.98 7.00
C ILE A 160 -1.41 5.79 8.30
N TYR A 161 -2.37 5.55 9.21
CA TYR A 161 -2.42 6.16 10.52
C TYR A 161 -2.82 5.10 11.56
N THR A 162 -2.50 5.37 12.82
CA THR A 162 -2.94 4.52 13.93
C THR A 162 -4.36 4.91 14.33
N SER A 163 -5.32 3.99 14.15
CA SER A 163 -6.66 4.18 14.68
C SER A 163 -6.60 4.17 16.21
N PRO A 164 -7.28 5.10 16.91
CA PRO A 164 -7.25 5.13 18.38
C PRO A 164 -7.77 3.86 19.06
N HIS A 165 -8.56 3.02 18.36
CA HIS A 165 -9.31 1.90 18.98
C HIS A 165 -9.06 0.50 18.36
N HIS A 166 -8.33 0.37 17.26
CA HIS A 166 -7.98 -0.94 16.69
C HIS A 166 -6.54 -1.32 17.00
N TRP A 167 -6.35 -2.34 17.85
CA TRP A 167 -5.06 -2.97 18.16
C TRP A 167 -5.08 -4.43 17.71
#